data_AF-A0A7Y9G4L5-F1
#
_entry.id   AF-A0A7Y9G4L5-F1
#
_cell.length_a   1.000
_cell.length_b   1.000
_cell.length_c   1.000
_cell.angle_alpha   90.00
_cell.angle_beta   90.00
_cell.angle_gamma   90.00
#
_symmetry.space_group_name_H-M   'P 1'
#
loop_
_entity.id
_entity.type
_entity.pdbx_description
1 polymer ?
#
loop_
_entity_poly.entity_id
_entity_poly.type
_entity_poly.pdbx_seq_one_letter_code
_entity_poly.pdbx_strand_id
1 'polypeptide(L)'
;MDTTPTTTAGAPARVQAHYENVKKLGHWTTDRRFEVRARRGMVVLDLRSPRIPDGDIEIELDLDHSMVKLLVPQDARIDHWDLRHTGRGRVKDWTGENGGGRTIRVTGEVRHGEIRVHRGGVATLSAMFSREFVQDVRRARREGGTPTVADPAYED
;
A
#
# COMPACT_ATOMS: atom_id res chain seq x y z
N MET A 1 2.17 -14.05 35.82
CA MET A 1 1.90 -14.74 34.55
C MET A 1 1.13 -13.77 33.70
N ASP A 2 1.81 -13.04 32.83
CA ASP A 2 1.17 -12.06 31.95
C ASP A 2 0.61 -12.77 30.72
N THR A 3 -0.70 -12.72 30.57
CA THR A 3 -1.41 -13.24 29.40
C THR A 3 -1.44 -12.12 28.36
N THR A 4 -0.55 -12.19 27.37
CA THR A 4 -0.63 -11.31 26.20
C THR A 4 -1.90 -11.63 25.41
N PRO A 5 -2.77 -10.65 25.10
CA PRO A 5 -3.96 -10.90 24.32
C PRO A 5 -3.55 -11.28 22.89
N THR A 6 -3.93 -12.47 22.46
CA THR A 6 -3.83 -12.90 21.07
C THR A 6 -4.89 -12.14 20.28
N THR A 7 -4.51 -11.05 19.60
CA THR A 7 -5.38 -10.35 18.65
C THR A 7 -5.88 -11.35 17.62
N THR A 8 -7.19 -11.62 17.64
CA THR A 8 -7.85 -12.43 16.62
C THR A 8 -7.57 -11.80 15.25
N ALA A 9 -6.89 -12.56 14.40
CA ALA A 9 -6.61 -12.18 13.03
C ALA A 9 -7.93 -12.02 12.25
N GLY A 10 -8.36 -10.78 12.03
CA GLY A 10 -9.45 -10.47 11.11
C GLY A 10 -9.14 -10.94 9.68
N ALA A 11 -10.19 -11.10 8.87
CA ALA A 11 -10.05 -11.41 7.44
C ALA A 11 -9.23 -10.32 6.73
N PRO A 12 -8.41 -10.67 5.73
CA PRO A 12 -7.60 -9.69 5.02
C PRO A 12 -8.46 -8.67 4.27
N ALA A 13 -8.00 -7.42 4.21
CA ALA A 13 -8.59 -6.40 3.38
C ALA A 13 -8.40 -6.75 1.89
N ARG A 14 -9.52 -6.90 1.18
CA ARG A 14 -9.52 -7.29 -0.24
C ARG A 14 -9.54 -6.06 -1.14
N VAL A 15 -8.62 -6.04 -2.11
CA VAL A 15 -8.55 -5.00 -3.14
C VAL A 15 -8.54 -5.67 -4.50
N GLN A 16 -9.53 -5.35 -5.34
CA GLN A 16 -9.67 -5.94 -6.67
C GLN A 16 -9.73 -4.84 -7.73
N ALA A 17 -9.02 -5.04 -8.83
CA ALA A 17 -9.06 -4.16 -10.00
C ALA A 17 -9.14 -5.00 -11.28
N HIS A 18 -10.21 -4.85 -12.06
CA HIS A 18 -10.38 -5.56 -13.32
C HIS A 18 -10.64 -4.55 -14.44
N TYR A 19 -9.65 -4.35 -15.32
CA TYR A 19 -9.71 -3.36 -16.40
C TYR A 19 -9.90 -1.91 -15.92
N GLU A 20 -9.43 -1.62 -14.70
CA GLU A 20 -9.58 -0.32 -14.06
C GLU A 20 -8.39 0.03 -13.17
N ASN A 21 -8.41 1.26 -12.64
CA ASN A 21 -7.44 1.74 -11.67
C ASN A 21 -8.12 1.92 -10.32
N VAL A 22 -7.67 1.18 -9.31
CA VAL A 22 -8.14 1.32 -7.92
C VAL A 22 -7.04 1.97 -7.09
N LYS A 23 -7.38 3.05 -6.38
CA LYS A 23 -6.45 3.72 -5.47
C LYS A 23 -7.02 3.73 -4.06
N LYS A 24 -6.24 3.21 -3.12
CA LYS A 24 -6.51 3.19 -1.70
C LYS A 24 -5.49 4.09 -1.03
N LEU A 25 -5.87 5.34 -0.75
CA LEU A 25 -4.98 6.41 -0.30
C LEU A 25 -5.39 6.96 1.07
N GLY A 26 -4.45 7.57 1.80
CA GLY A 26 -4.73 8.16 3.12
C GLY A 26 -5.12 7.11 4.17
N HIS A 27 -6.09 7.45 5.02
CA HIS A 27 -6.59 6.60 6.12
C HIS A 27 -7.64 5.55 5.68
N TRP A 28 -7.35 4.77 4.65
CA TRP A 28 -8.34 3.87 4.05
C TRP A 28 -8.51 2.53 4.79
N THR A 29 -7.58 2.18 5.69
CA THR A 29 -7.56 0.89 6.40
C THR A 29 -6.86 0.99 7.75
N THR A 30 -7.16 0.02 8.61
CA THR A 30 -6.45 -0.31 9.85
C THR A 30 -5.87 -1.73 9.80
N ASP A 31 -5.99 -2.43 8.67
CA ASP A 31 -5.58 -3.81 8.52
C ASP A 31 -4.10 -3.94 8.21
N ARG A 32 -3.52 -5.10 8.58
CA ARG A 32 -2.14 -5.46 8.24
C ARG A 32 -2.04 -6.57 7.19
N ARG A 33 -3.18 -7.12 6.77
CA ARG A 33 -3.24 -8.23 5.80
C ARG A 33 -4.07 -7.83 4.61
N PHE A 34 -3.53 -8.03 3.42
CA PHE A 34 -4.14 -7.61 2.17
C PHE A 34 -4.13 -8.74 1.15
N GLU A 35 -5.28 -8.96 0.51
CA GLU A 35 -5.40 -9.78 -0.70
C GLU A 35 -5.64 -8.83 -1.89
N VAL A 36 -4.69 -8.77 -2.81
CA VAL A 36 -4.76 -7.88 -3.98
C VAL A 36 -4.84 -8.69 -5.26
N ARG A 37 -5.95 -8.54 -5.98
CA ARG A 37 -6.13 -9.16 -7.29
C ARG A 37 -6.27 -8.09 -8.35
N ALA A 38 -5.42 -8.11 -9.37
CA ALA A 38 -5.51 -7.13 -10.44
C ALA A 38 -5.29 -7.76 -11.81
N ARG A 39 -6.20 -7.47 -12.75
CA ARG A 39 -6.09 -7.89 -14.15
C ARG A 39 -6.24 -6.71 -15.09
N ARG A 40 -5.25 -6.50 -15.96
CA ARG A 40 -5.25 -5.43 -16.98
C ARG A 40 -5.59 -4.06 -16.41
N GLY A 41 -5.03 -3.75 -15.24
CA GLY A 41 -5.35 -2.56 -14.46
C GLY A 41 -4.23 -2.18 -13.51
N MET A 42 -4.52 -1.25 -12.61
CA MET A 42 -3.55 -0.78 -11.61
C MET A 42 -4.19 -0.71 -10.22
N VAL A 43 -3.42 -1.10 -9.21
CA VAL A 43 -3.75 -0.81 -7.81
C VAL A 43 -2.69 0.11 -7.22
N VAL A 44 -3.11 1.14 -6.49
CA VAL A 44 -2.23 1.93 -5.62
C VAL A 44 -2.65 1.70 -4.18
N LEU A 45 -1.75 1.18 -3.35
CA LEU A 45 -1.95 1.02 -1.92
C LEU A 45 -1.07 2.01 -1.16
N ASP A 46 -1.70 2.88 -0.37
CA ASP A 46 -1.03 3.73 0.58
C ASP A 46 -0.95 3.05 1.94
N LEU A 47 0.27 2.69 2.34
CA LEU A 47 0.57 1.96 3.57
C LEU A 47 1.27 2.86 4.60
N ARG A 48 1.24 4.18 4.39
CA ARG A 48 1.89 5.17 5.26
C ARG A 48 1.03 5.58 6.45
N SER A 49 -0.23 5.15 6.51
CA SER A 49 -1.13 5.59 7.58
C SER A 49 -0.69 5.03 8.94
N PRO A 50 -0.59 5.88 9.98
CA PRO A 50 -0.32 5.43 11.35
C PRO A 50 -1.50 4.68 11.97
N ARG A 51 -2.67 4.68 11.33
CA ARG A 51 -3.84 3.89 11.75
C ARG A 51 -3.67 2.40 11.47
N ILE A 52 -2.71 2.03 10.63
CA ILE A 52 -2.30 0.63 10.49
C ILE A 52 -1.44 0.30 11.71
N PRO A 53 -1.88 -0.62 12.59
CA PRO A 53 -1.15 -0.95 13.82
C PRO A 53 0.29 -1.35 13.55
N ASP A 54 1.15 -1.22 14.56
CA ASP A 54 2.56 -1.65 14.48
C ASP A 54 2.72 -3.13 14.09
N GLY A 55 3.93 -3.47 13.64
CA GLY A 55 4.32 -4.80 13.19
C GLY A 55 4.34 -4.93 11.66
N ASP A 56 4.50 -6.14 11.16
CA ASP A 56 4.64 -6.36 9.71
C ASP A 56 3.30 -6.29 8.98
N ILE A 57 3.38 -5.93 7.71
CA ILE A 57 2.27 -5.94 6.74
C ILE A 57 2.46 -7.14 5.81
N GLU A 58 1.40 -7.90 5.60
CA GLU A 58 1.34 -9.06 4.69
C GLU A 58 0.48 -8.71 3.48
N ILE A 59 1.02 -8.89 2.28
CA ILE A 59 0.32 -8.67 1.01
C ILE A 59 0.41 -9.93 0.16
N GLU A 60 -0.72 -10.54 -0.13
CA GLU A 60 -0.86 -11.61 -1.11
C GLU A 60 -1.31 -11.02 -2.45
N LEU A 61 -0.54 -11.26 -3.50
CA LEU A 61 -0.79 -10.74 -4.84
C LEU A 61 -1.24 -11.84 -5.82
N ASP A 62 -2.22 -11.52 -6.66
CA ASP A 62 -2.53 -12.23 -7.91
C ASP A 62 -2.67 -11.21 -9.04
N LEU A 63 -1.59 -11.03 -9.79
CA LEU A 63 -1.49 -10.04 -10.86
C LEU A 63 -1.47 -10.70 -12.24
N ASP A 64 -2.26 -10.17 -13.17
CA ASP A 64 -2.29 -10.58 -14.58
C ASP A 64 -2.30 -9.35 -15.50
N HIS A 65 -1.19 -9.09 -16.20
CA HIS A 65 -1.03 -7.91 -17.06
C HIS A 65 -1.36 -6.59 -16.34
N SER A 66 -0.96 -6.48 -15.08
CA SER A 66 -1.35 -5.38 -14.19
C SER A 66 -0.17 -4.82 -13.40
N MET A 67 -0.39 -3.69 -12.74
CA MET A 67 0.61 -3.03 -11.90
C MET A 67 0.09 -2.77 -10.49
N VAL A 68 0.91 -3.03 -9.48
CA VAL A 68 0.68 -2.57 -8.11
C VAL A 68 1.72 -1.51 -7.77
N LYS A 69 1.28 -0.38 -7.23
CA LYS A 69 2.15 0.63 -6.63
C LYS A 69 1.93 0.65 -5.12
N LEU A 70 2.99 0.38 -4.37
CA LEU A 70 3.03 0.48 -2.92
C LEU A 70 3.61 1.86 -2.57
N LEU A 71 2.84 2.65 -1.82
CA LEU A 71 3.32 3.89 -1.20
C LEU A 71 3.64 3.57 0.26
N VAL A 72 4.90 3.71 0.64
CA VAL A 72 5.41 3.21 1.92
C VAL A 72 6.23 4.28 2.65
N PRO A 73 6.38 4.18 3.98
CA PRO A 73 7.34 5.00 4.72
C PRO A 73 8.77 4.89 4.15
N GLN A 74 9.59 5.92 4.35
CA GLN A 74 10.94 5.99 3.79
C GLN A 74 11.79 4.76 4.16
N ASP A 75 11.68 4.33 5.42
CA ASP A 75 12.47 3.30 6.08
C ASP A 75 11.87 1.89 6.00
N ALA A 76 10.74 1.70 5.31
CA ALA A 76 10.07 0.40 5.22
C ALA A 76 10.96 -0.67 4.56
N ARG A 77 10.94 -1.90 5.05
CA ARG A 77 11.64 -3.02 4.40
C ARG A 77 10.68 -3.76 3.47
N ILE A 78 11.07 -4.03 2.24
CA ILE A 78 10.25 -4.83 1.30
C ILE A 78 10.83 -6.24 1.22
N ASP A 79 10.10 -7.21 1.76
CA ASP A 79 10.41 -8.63 1.63
C ASP A 79 9.53 -9.20 0.52
N HIS A 80 10.14 -9.63 -0.59
CA HIS A 80 9.40 -10.13 -1.76
C HIS A 80 9.99 -11.45 -2.28
N TRP A 81 10.69 -12.19 -1.43
CA TRP A 81 11.38 -13.43 -1.80
C TRP A 81 10.42 -14.55 -2.22
N ASP A 82 9.19 -14.54 -1.69
CA ASP A 82 8.17 -15.55 -1.95
C ASP A 82 7.26 -15.21 -3.16
N LEU A 83 7.65 -14.26 -4.01
CA LEU A 83 6.91 -13.95 -5.23
C LEU A 83 7.23 -14.91 -6.37
N ARG A 84 6.20 -15.53 -6.94
CA ARG A 84 6.29 -16.24 -8.22
C ARG A 84 6.07 -15.29 -9.37
N HIS A 85 7.04 -15.20 -10.28
CA HIS A 85 6.91 -14.45 -11.52
C HIS A 85 6.67 -15.39 -12.70
N THR A 86 5.66 -15.10 -13.53
CA THR A 86 5.44 -15.78 -14.81
C THR A 86 5.44 -14.79 -15.97
N GLY A 87 6.35 -15.01 -16.92
CA GLY A 87 6.65 -14.07 -18.00
C GLY A 87 7.38 -12.81 -17.52
N ARG A 88 7.12 -11.66 -18.15
CA ARG A 88 7.78 -10.39 -17.77
C ARG A 88 7.21 -9.88 -16.46
N GLY A 89 7.95 -9.98 -15.36
CA GLY A 89 7.57 -9.32 -14.12
C GLY A 89 8.78 -8.91 -13.30
N ARG A 90 8.67 -7.75 -12.62
CA ARG A 90 9.72 -7.22 -11.75
C ARG A 90 9.14 -6.42 -10.59
N VAL A 91 9.85 -6.43 -9.48
CA VAL A 91 9.74 -5.41 -8.43
C VAL A 91 10.70 -4.28 -8.77
N LYS A 92 10.22 -3.04 -8.74
CA LYS A 92 11.02 -1.84 -8.96
C LYS A 92 10.97 -0.97 -7.71
N ASP A 93 12.10 -0.87 -7.03
CA ASP A 93 12.33 0.01 -5.89
C ASP A 93 13.53 0.91 -6.19
N TRP A 94 13.28 1.98 -6.93
CA TRP A 94 14.33 2.90 -7.41
C TRP A 94 14.94 3.77 -6.31
N THR A 95 14.31 3.81 -5.13
CA THR A 95 14.70 4.64 -3.98
C THR A 95 15.31 3.83 -2.84
N GLY A 96 15.73 2.59 -3.13
CA GLY A 96 16.03 1.58 -2.12
C GLY A 96 17.28 1.84 -1.28
N GLU A 97 17.06 2.14 0.00
CA GLU A 97 17.91 1.73 1.12
C GLU A 97 16.97 1.06 2.13
N ASN A 98 17.17 -0.22 2.43
CA ASN A 98 16.37 -0.90 3.45
C ASN A 98 16.66 -0.25 4.81
N GLY A 99 15.65 0.39 5.40
CA GLY A 99 15.74 0.99 6.74
C GLY A 99 15.36 0.01 7.85
N GLY A 100 15.35 0.52 9.09
CA GLY A 100 14.90 -0.21 10.28
C GLY A 100 13.39 -0.18 10.52
N GLY A 101 12.61 0.31 9.56
CA GLY A 101 11.15 0.39 9.64
C GLY A 101 10.46 -0.96 9.47
N ARG A 102 9.12 -0.96 9.52
CA ARG A 102 8.31 -2.18 9.41
C ARG A 102 8.57 -2.96 8.12
N THR A 103 8.44 -4.29 8.18
CA THR A 103 8.53 -5.14 6.98
C THR A 103 7.18 -5.22 6.28
N ILE A 104 7.22 -5.07 4.95
CA ILE A 104 6.10 -5.34 4.05
C ILE A 104 6.46 -6.61 3.30
N ARG A 105 5.85 -7.72 3.71
CA ARG A 105 6.02 -9.03 3.09
C ARG A 105 5.04 -9.19 1.94
N VAL A 106 5.57 -9.39 0.74
CA VAL A 106 4.83 -9.50 -0.50
C VAL A 106 4.99 -10.91 -1.03
N THR A 107 3.87 -11.61 -1.20
CA THR A 107 3.80 -13.01 -1.63
C THR A 107 2.81 -13.17 -2.79
N GLY A 108 2.75 -14.35 -3.39
CA GLY A 108 1.77 -14.69 -4.43
C GLY A 108 2.34 -14.74 -5.84
N GLU A 109 1.55 -14.40 -6.85
CA GLU A 109 1.90 -14.54 -8.26
C GLU A 109 1.78 -13.25 -9.07
N VAL A 110 2.77 -13.01 -9.93
CA VAL A 110 2.79 -11.91 -10.89
C VAL A 110 2.97 -12.44 -12.30
N ARG A 111 1.89 -12.43 -13.08
CA ARG A 111 1.88 -12.79 -14.51
C ARG A 111 1.93 -11.53 -15.36
N HIS A 112 3.03 -11.30 -16.06
CA HIS A 112 3.18 -10.17 -16.99
C HIS A 112 2.92 -8.80 -16.32
N GLY A 113 3.27 -8.65 -15.05
CA GLY A 113 2.92 -7.50 -14.21
C GLY A 113 4.12 -6.86 -13.52
N GLU A 114 3.89 -5.73 -12.87
CA GLU A 114 4.95 -4.94 -12.22
C GLU A 114 4.53 -4.50 -10.82
N ILE A 115 5.48 -4.55 -9.87
CA ILE A 115 5.31 -3.96 -8.55
C ILE A 115 6.25 -2.76 -8.46
N ARG A 116 5.71 -1.58 -8.13
CA ARG A 116 6.48 -0.36 -7.90
C ARG A 116 6.43 0.01 -6.43
N VAL A 117 7.60 0.26 -5.85
CA VAL A 117 7.73 0.77 -4.49
C VAL A 117 8.09 2.24 -4.57
N HIS A 118 7.24 3.10 -4.00
CA HIS A 118 7.47 4.52 -3.88
C HIS A 118 7.59 4.85 -2.38
N ARG A 119 8.65 5.57 -2.02
CA ARG A 119 9.03 5.86 -0.62
C ARG A 119 9.01 7.35 -0.33
N GLY A 120 8.78 7.72 0.93
CA GLY A 120 8.94 9.09 1.43
C GLY A 120 8.27 10.15 0.55
N GLY A 121 9.03 11.18 0.12
CA GLY A 121 8.51 12.25 -0.72
C GLY A 121 7.94 11.78 -2.08
N VAL A 122 8.49 10.72 -2.67
CA VAL A 122 7.97 10.15 -3.93
C VAL A 122 6.62 9.48 -3.70
N ALA A 123 6.43 8.83 -2.55
CA ALA A 123 5.13 8.31 -2.12
C ALA A 123 4.11 9.43 -1.97
N THR A 124 4.49 10.52 -1.29
CA THR A 124 3.66 11.72 -1.11
C THR A 124 3.22 12.32 -2.43
N LEU A 125 4.14 12.61 -3.34
CA LEU A 125 3.81 13.17 -4.65
C LEU A 125 2.93 12.23 -5.48
N SER A 126 3.16 10.91 -5.37
CA SER A 126 2.35 9.92 -6.07
C SER A 126 0.92 9.86 -5.56
N ALA A 127 0.71 10.09 -4.26
CA ALA A 127 -0.61 10.19 -3.66
C ALA A 127 -1.30 11.51 -4.06
N MET A 128 -0.57 12.63 -4.07
CA MET A 128 -1.10 13.96 -4.39
C MET A 128 -1.47 14.13 -5.87
N PHE A 129 -0.75 13.52 -6.81
CA PHE A 129 -1.10 13.56 -8.23
C PHE A 129 -2.20 12.54 -8.57
N SER A 130 -3.34 12.70 -7.91
CA SER A 130 -4.50 11.82 -8.01
C SER A 130 -5.81 12.61 -7.93
N ARG A 131 -6.89 12.06 -8.48
CA ARG A 131 -8.23 12.65 -8.36
C ARG A 131 -8.72 12.57 -6.92
N GLU A 132 -8.32 11.51 -6.23
CA GLU A 132 -8.60 11.20 -4.84
C GLU A 132 -8.05 12.28 -3.91
N PHE A 133 -6.84 12.79 -4.16
CA PHE A 133 -6.30 13.94 -3.43
C PHE A 133 -7.13 15.21 -3.63
N VAL A 134 -7.55 15.51 -4.86
CA VAL A 134 -8.42 16.68 -5.12
C VAL A 134 -9.76 16.55 -4.37
N GLN A 135 -10.32 15.35 -4.30
CA GLN A 135 -11.54 15.07 -3.54
C GLN A 135 -11.32 15.24 -2.04
N ASP A 136 -10.19 14.76 -1.52
CA ASP A 136 -9.80 14.88 -0.13
C ASP A 136 -9.60 16.35 0.28
N VAL A 137 -8.85 17.14 -0.49
CA VAL A 137 -8.68 18.59 -0.24
C VAL A 137 -10.00 19.33 -0.23
N ARG A 138 -10.91 19.01 -1.17
CA ARG A 138 -12.25 19.62 -1.21
C ARG A 138 -13.08 19.26 0.03
N ARG A 139 -12.96 18.02 0.53
CA ARG A 139 -13.62 17.57 1.75
C ARG A 139 -13.03 18.28 2.97
N ALA A 140 -11.72 18.21 3.15
CA ALA A 140 -10.98 18.83 4.25
C ALA A 140 -11.30 20.33 4.36
N ARG A 141 -11.32 21.05 3.23
CA ARG A 141 -11.72 22.47 3.20
C ARG A 141 -13.16 22.71 3.68
N ARG A 142 -14.11 21.84 3.32
CA ARG A 142 -15.52 21.99 3.78
C ARG A 142 -15.66 21.69 5.26
N GLU A 143 -14.86 20.78 5.79
CA GLU A 143 -14.94 20.28 7.17
C GLU A 143 -14.01 21.04 8.13
N GLY A 144 -13.13 21.90 7.60
CA GLY A 144 -12.18 22.68 8.41
C GLY A 144 -10.97 21.89 8.90
N GLY A 145 -10.62 20.78 8.24
CA GLY A 145 -9.50 19.91 8.61
C GLY A 145 -8.39 19.82 7.56
N THR A 146 -7.49 18.85 7.75
CA THR A 146 -6.31 18.62 6.89
C THR A 146 -6.52 17.43 5.93
N PRO A 147 -6.08 17.49 4.65
CA PRO A 147 -6.19 16.37 3.73
C PRO A 147 -5.24 15.21 4.10
N THR A 148 -5.84 14.08 4.44
CA THR A 148 -5.15 12.82 4.84
C THR A 148 -4.26 12.20 3.75
N VAL A 149 -4.49 12.50 2.47
CA VAL A 149 -3.75 11.88 1.35
C VAL A 149 -2.38 12.53 1.15
N ALA A 150 -2.25 13.84 1.43
CA ALA A 150 -0.96 14.52 1.35
C ALA A 150 0.01 13.99 2.40
N ASP A 151 -0.44 13.94 3.65
CA ASP A 151 0.31 13.40 4.76
C ASP A 151 -0.61 12.58 5.68
N PRO A 152 -0.64 11.25 5.52
CA PRO A 152 -1.41 10.39 6.40
C PRO A 152 -0.89 10.39 7.86
N ALA A 153 0.32 10.87 8.13
CA ALA A 153 0.90 10.91 9.47
C ALA A 153 0.67 12.24 10.18
N TYR A 154 0.06 13.23 9.51
CA TYR A 154 -0.27 14.51 10.12
C TYR A 154 -1.39 14.34 11.16
N GLU A 155 -1.15 14.77 12.39
CA GLU A 155 -2.17 14.93 13.44
C GLU A 155 -2.51 16.42 13.57
N ASP A 156 -3.82 16.75 13.66
CA ASP A 156 -4.34 18.13 13.77
C ASP A 156 -3.95 18.81 15.10
#